data_AF-U3GAU9-F1
#
_entry.id   AF-U3GAU9-F1
#
_cell.length_a   1.000
_cell.length_b   1.000
_cell.length_c   1.000
_cell.angle_alpha   90.00
_cell.angle_beta   90.00
_cell.angle_gamma   90.00
#
_symmetry.space_group_name_H-M   'P 1'
#
loop_
_entity.id
_entity.type
_entity.pdbx_description
1 polymer ?
#
loop_
_entity_poly.entity_id
_entity_poly.type
_entity_poly.pdbx_seq_one_letter_code
_entity_poly.pdbx_strand_id
1 'polypeptide(L)'
;MKTEAYVEHGKWVTDHIAPINAVMTISTAVFIPLLDVLRPYFPYIGYVAGLAVLVFLALLVMKVLGIPRGKQLQTSIVICSGVCAAAFSVGAIASARHADQGGAIAASAPWVAQLQQTLLDIKDGKSDNPRVELKNMGVEWTPGNLLQASKDGDTKVVELFLKGGMPVTLNGTGNDRQLPFYVVANNYPKAKEQLKLFKENGVDLNDPQLAAFNNTDLSTQPPNLYAVAKDHRHEELASYLAELGVKTDGYPAWQKRKEEMQKKNKGIYLS
;
A
#
# COMPACT_ATOMS: atom_id res chain seq x y z
N MET A 1 46.55 -22.25 47.98
CA MET A 1 45.98 -23.42 47.26
C MET A 1 44.49 -23.32 46.90
N LYS A 2 43.61 -22.64 47.66
CA LYS A 2 42.19 -22.48 47.25
C LYS A 2 41.93 -21.43 46.15
N THR A 3 42.87 -20.52 45.93
CA THR A 3 42.73 -19.37 45.02
C THR A 3 42.93 -19.72 43.55
N GLU A 4 43.90 -20.56 43.20
CA GLU A 4 44.19 -20.90 41.80
C GLU A 4 43.06 -21.73 41.17
N ALA A 5 42.56 -22.75 41.87
CA ALA A 5 41.42 -23.55 41.42
C ALA A 5 40.13 -22.71 41.28
N TYR A 6 39.94 -21.70 42.13
CA TYR A 6 38.78 -20.80 42.04
C TYR A 6 38.91 -19.85 40.83
N VAL A 7 40.11 -19.34 40.55
CA VAL A 7 40.37 -18.49 39.38
C VAL A 7 40.25 -19.29 38.07
N GLU A 8 40.73 -20.53 38.06
CA GLU A 8 40.63 -21.42 36.90
C GLU A 8 39.19 -21.84 36.62
N HIS A 9 38.42 -22.17 37.67
CA HIS A 9 36.99 -22.44 37.53
C HIS A 9 36.21 -21.20 37.09
N GLY A 10 36.54 -20.02 37.63
CA GLY A 10 35.95 -18.74 37.23
C GLY A 10 36.18 -18.42 35.75
N LYS A 11 37.43 -18.57 35.27
CA LYS A 11 37.77 -18.40 33.85
C LYS A 11 37.01 -19.38 32.95
N TRP A 12 36.90 -20.64 33.36
CA TRP A 12 36.17 -21.62 32.57
C TRP A 12 34.68 -21.27 32.44
N VAL A 13 34.04 -20.79 33.52
CA VAL A 13 32.65 -20.32 33.48
C VAL A 13 32.49 -19.11 32.56
N THR A 14 33.37 -18.10 32.68
CA THR A 14 33.28 -16.87 31.86
C THR A 14 33.56 -17.13 30.39
N ASP A 15 34.47 -18.04 30.08
CA ASP A 15 34.94 -18.24 28.71
C ASP A 15 34.07 -19.23 27.93
N HIS A 16 33.38 -20.15 28.62
CA HIS A 16 32.64 -21.25 27.97
C HIS A 16 31.15 -21.26 28.28
N ILE A 17 30.73 -21.02 29.53
CA ILE A 17 29.30 -21.10 29.91
C ILE A 17 28.58 -19.78 29.64
N ALA A 18 29.17 -18.66 30.06
CA ALA A 18 28.53 -17.35 29.96
C ALA A 18 28.16 -16.96 28.51
N PRO A 19 29.02 -17.18 27.49
CA PRO A 19 28.68 -16.82 26.11
C PRO A 19 27.54 -17.66 25.55
N ILE A 20 27.53 -18.98 25.84
CA ILE A 20 26.48 -19.89 25.38
C ILE A 20 25.12 -19.50 25.97
N ASN A 21 25.08 -19.22 27.28
CA ASN A 21 23.86 -18.82 27.96
C ASN A 21 23.38 -17.43 27.50
N ALA A 22 24.30 -16.50 27.26
CA ALA A 22 23.99 -15.18 26.73
C ALA A 22 23.38 -15.27 25.33
N VAL A 23 23.98 -16.04 24.43
CA VAL A 23 23.46 -16.26 23.06
C VAL A 23 22.05 -16.84 23.12
N MET A 24 21.80 -17.87 23.93
CA MET A 24 20.46 -18.46 24.05
C MET A 24 19.43 -17.46 24.59
N THR A 25 19.80 -16.67 25.60
CA THR A 25 18.91 -15.69 26.23
C THR A 25 18.58 -14.54 25.28
N ILE A 26 19.59 -13.95 24.64
CA ILE A 26 19.42 -12.87 23.65
C ILE A 26 18.60 -13.38 22.47
N SER A 27 18.92 -14.56 21.95
CA SER A 27 18.15 -15.18 20.85
C SER A 27 16.68 -15.30 21.25
N THR A 28 16.39 -15.89 22.40
CA THR A 28 15.01 -16.09 22.88
C THR A 28 14.28 -14.75 23.06
N ALA A 29 14.95 -13.75 23.64
CA ALA A 29 14.39 -12.43 23.88
C ALA A 29 14.07 -11.66 22.57
N VAL A 30 14.81 -11.91 21.49
CA VAL A 30 14.56 -11.29 20.18
C VAL A 30 13.55 -12.09 19.36
N PHE A 31 13.65 -13.42 19.35
CA PHE A 31 12.81 -14.28 18.51
C PHE A 31 11.36 -14.31 18.98
N ILE A 32 11.08 -14.28 20.28
CA ILE A 32 9.69 -14.31 20.77
C ILE A 32 8.89 -13.09 20.26
N PRO A 33 9.35 -11.84 20.45
CA PRO A 33 8.66 -10.67 19.90
C PRO A 33 8.54 -10.71 18.38
N LEU A 34 9.61 -11.11 17.69
CA LEU A 34 9.61 -11.18 16.23
C LEU A 34 8.56 -12.17 15.71
N LEU A 35 8.52 -13.37 16.29
CA LEU A 35 7.55 -14.41 15.92
C LEU A 35 6.11 -14.04 16.28
N ASP A 36 5.91 -13.27 17.36
CA ASP A 36 4.59 -12.74 17.71
C ASP A 36 4.11 -11.69 16.69
N VAL A 37 4.98 -10.74 16.30
CA VAL A 37 4.66 -9.73 15.27
C VAL A 37 4.42 -10.37 13.90
N LEU A 38 5.13 -11.44 13.57
CA LEU A 38 4.97 -12.14 12.28
C LEU A 38 3.82 -13.16 12.28
N ARG A 39 3.12 -13.34 13.40
CA ARG A 39 2.05 -14.34 13.56
C ARG A 39 1.02 -14.33 12.42
N PRO A 40 0.52 -13.18 11.92
CA PRO A 40 -0.49 -13.17 10.86
C PRO A 40 -0.05 -13.86 9.57
N TYR A 41 1.26 -13.89 9.29
CA TYR A 41 1.83 -14.54 8.10
C TYR A 41 2.20 -15.99 8.38
N PHE A 42 2.76 -16.23 9.55
CA PHE A 42 3.36 -17.51 9.91
C PHE A 42 3.03 -17.82 11.37
N PRO A 43 2.08 -18.73 11.68
CA PRO A 43 1.75 -19.13 13.05
C PRO A 43 2.83 -20.05 13.66
N TYR A 44 4.12 -19.75 13.42
CA TYR A 44 5.26 -20.60 13.74
C TYR A 44 5.72 -20.50 15.19
N ILE A 45 5.26 -19.50 15.95
CA ILE A 45 5.64 -19.40 17.38
C ILE A 45 5.27 -20.68 18.15
N GLY A 46 4.16 -21.34 17.80
CA GLY A 46 3.77 -22.62 18.37
C GLY A 46 4.70 -23.77 17.98
N TYR A 47 5.13 -23.85 16.71
CA TYR A 47 6.07 -24.87 16.25
C TYR A 47 7.46 -24.69 16.85
N VAL A 48 7.95 -23.45 16.94
CA VAL A 48 9.22 -23.11 17.58
C VAL A 48 9.19 -23.45 19.08
N ALA A 49 8.08 -23.13 19.76
CA ALA A 49 7.90 -23.53 21.15
C ALA A 49 7.90 -25.07 21.33
N GLY A 50 7.17 -25.80 20.47
CA GLY A 50 7.17 -27.26 20.47
C GLY A 50 8.57 -27.84 20.25
N LEU A 51 9.32 -27.31 19.29
CA LEU A 51 10.69 -27.74 19.01
C LEU A 51 11.64 -27.44 20.19
N ALA A 52 11.53 -26.25 20.80
CA ALA A 52 12.33 -25.89 21.97
C ALA A 52 12.09 -26.84 23.15
N VAL A 53 10.83 -27.23 23.40
CA VAL A 53 10.47 -28.21 24.42
C VAL A 53 11.05 -29.59 24.09
N LEU A 54 10.94 -30.05 22.84
CA LEU A 54 11.52 -31.33 22.41
C LEU A 54 13.05 -31.37 22.60
N VAL A 55 13.76 -30.30 22.25
CA VAL A 55 15.20 -30.19 22.45
C VAL A 55 15.55 -30.24 23.94
N PHE A 56 14.83 -29.49 24.79
CA PHE A 56 15.02 -29.54 26.23
C PHE A 56 14.83 -30.96 26.80
N LEU A 57 13.74 -31.64 26.42
CA LEU A 57 13.46 -33.00 26.86
C LEU A 57 14.54 -33.98 26.40
N ALA A 58 15.03 -33.86 25.17
CA ALA A 58 16.13 -34.66 24.66
C ALA A 58 17.42 -34.44 25.47
N LEU A 59 17.77 -33.19 25.78
CA LEU A 59 18.93 -32.84 26.61
C LEU A 59 18.80 -33.35 28.04
N LEU A 60 17.59 -33.27 28.62
CA LEU A 60 17.30 -33.80 29.94
C LEU A 60 17.45 -35.32 29.99
N VAL A 61 16.89 -36.04 29.01
CA VAL A 61 17.03 -37.50 28.88
C VAL A 61 18.49 -37.89 28.70
N MET A 62 19.22 -37.22 27.80
CA MET A 62 20.66 -37.47 27.63
C MET A 62 21.45 -37.27 28.92
N LYS A 63 21.13 -36.23 29.70
CA LYS A 63 21.75 -35.97 31.00
C LYS A 63 21.45 -37.06 32.03
N VAL A 64 20.19 -37.51 32.13
CA VAL A 64 19.76 -38.55 33.08
C VAL A 64 20.34 -39.91 32.73
N LEU A 65 20.40 -40.25 31.44
CA LEU A 65 20.95 -41.52 30.95
C LEU A 65 22.48 -41.52 30.84
N GLY A 66 23.15 -40.39 31.09
CA GLY A 66 24.61 -40.28 31.01
C GLY A 66 25.15 -40.42 29.57
N ILE A 67 24.38 -39.98 28.57
CA ILE A 67 24.75 -40.03 27.16
C ILE A 67 25.28 -38.65 26.74
N PRO A 68 26.40 -38.58 26.01
CA PRO A 68 27.30 -39.67 25.58
C PRO A 68 28.23 -40.16 26.71
N ARG A 69 28.49 -41.48 26.73
CA ARG A 69 29.39 -42.10 27.71
C ARG A 69 30.79 -41.50 27.61
N GLY A 70 31.28 -40.92 28.71
CA GLY A 70 32.62 -40.29 28.80
C GLY A 70 32.65 -38.77 28.64
N LYS A 71 31.55 -38.11 28.25
CA LYS A 71 31.40 -36.64 28.29
C LYS A 71 30.07 -36.28 28.90
N GLN A 72 30.07 -35.88 30.18
CA GLN A 72 28.83 -35.52 30.87
C GLN A 72 28.32 -34.17 30.37
N LEU A 73 27.06 -34.13 29.93
CA LEU A 73 26.39 -32.91 29.48
C LEU A 73 26.38 -31.87 30.61
N GLN A 74 26.76 -30.64 30.32
CA GLN A 74 26.84 -29.58 31.34
C GLN A 74 25.45 -29.25 31.86
N THR A 75 25.29 -29.20 33.18
CA THR A 75 23.98 -28.95 33.83
C THR A 75 23.43 -27.56 33.46
N SER A 76 24.31 -26.57 33.24
CA SER A 76 23.93 -25.23 32.81
C SER A 76 23.19 -25.22 31.46
N ILE A 77 23.60 -26.04 30.50
CA ILE A 77 22.97 -26.14 29.17
C ILE A 77 21.55 -26.69 29.29
N VAL A 78 21.35 -27.71 30.14
CA VAL A 78 20.02 -28.29 30.39
C VAL A 78 19.10 -27.27 31.06
N ILE A 79 19.60 -26.53 32.05
CA ILE A 79 18.81 -25.49 32.73
C ILE A 79 18.44 -24.36 31.76
N CYS A 80 19.41 -23.85 30.99
CA CYS A 80 19.14 -22.75 30.07
C CYS A 80 18.21 -23.15 28.91
N SER A 81 18.35 -24.35 28.36
CA SER A 81 17.39 -24.87 27.37
C SER A 81 15.98 -25.02 27.96
N GLY A 82 15.86 -25.42 29.23
CA GLY A 82 14.58 -25.44 29.95
C GLY A 82 13.95 -24.06 30.11
N VAL A 83 14.76 -23.05 30.48
CA VAL A 83 14.31 -21.65 30.56
C VAL A 83 13.84 -21.15 29.19
N CYS A 84 14.58 -21.45 28.12
CA CYS A 84 14.20 -21.08 26.76
C CYS A 84 12.89 -21.76 26.33
N ALA A 85 12.76 -23.08 26.57
CA ALA A 85 11.54 -23.83 26.28
C ALA A 85 10.32 -23.26 27.01
N ALA A 86 10.47 -22.89 28.29
CA ALA A 86 9.44 -22.23 29.06
C ALA A 86 9.08 -20.85 28.47
N ALA A 87 10.07 -20.02 28.15
CA ALA A 87 9.86 -18.70 27.58
C ALA A 87 9.12 -18.77 26.24
N PHE A 88 9.54 -19.63 25.31
CA PHE A 88 8.84 -19.83 24.04
C PHE A 88 7.43 -20.36 24.24
N SER A 89 7.21 -21.28 25.19
CA SER A 89 5.88 -21.80 25.49
C SER A 89 4.95 -20.71 26.01
N VAL A 90 5.42 -19.88 26.95
CA VAL A 90 4.65 -18.73 27.48
C VAL A 90 4.37 -17.72 26.37
N GLY A 91 5.38 -17.38 25.56
CA GLY A 91 5.22 -16.48 24.40
C GLY A 91 4.20 -17.00 23.41
N ALA A 92 4.25 -18.30 23.07
CA ALA A 92 3.29 -18.93 22.16
C ALA A 92 1.86 -18.91 22.72
N ILE A 93 1.68 -19.18 24.01
CA ILE A 93 0.36 -19.13 24.67
C ILE A 93 -0.17 -17.70 24.71
N ALA A 94 0.65 -16.72 25.11
CA ALA A 94 0.27 -15.32 25.14
C ALA A 94 -0.14 -14.82 23.75
N SER A 95 0.69 -15.11 22.75
CA SER A 95 0.40 -14.84 21.34
C SER A 95 -0.91 -15.49 20.89
N ALA A 96 -1.17 -16.74 21.29
CA ALA A 96 -2.35 -17.50 20.89
C ALA A 96 -3.66 -16.97 21.47
N ARG A 97 -3.63 -16.38 22.66
CA ARG A 97 -4.80 -15.73 23.27
C ARG A 97 -5.23 -14.47 22.52
N HIS A 98 -4.32 -13.83 21.80
CA HIS A 98 -4.55 -12.61 21.04
C HIS A 98 -4.43 -12.85 19.53
N ALA A 99 -4.73 -14.07 19.07
CA ALA A 99 -4.55 -14.45 17.68
C ALA A 99 -5.41 -13.63 16.71
N ASP A 100 -6.63 -13.29 17.14
CA ASP A 100 -7.59 -12.42 16.44
C ASP A 100 -7.09 -10.99 16.31
N GLN A 101 -6.23 -10.54 17.21
CA GLN A 101 -5.64 -9.19 17.25
C GLN A 101 -4.23 -9.14 16.63
N GLY A 102 -3.78 -10.23 15.99
CA GLY A 102 -2.48 -10.30 15.33
C GLY A 102 -1.31 -10.67 16.24
N GLY A 103 -1.54 -11.05 17.49
CA GLY A 103 -0.52 -11.41 18.48
C GLY A 103 -0.58 -10.56 19.74
N ALA A 104 0.19 -10.92 20.76
CA ALA A 104 0.17 -10.26 22.06
C ALA A 104 0.71 -8.82 21.99
N ILE A 105 1.72 -8.58 21.16
CA ILE A 105 2.32 -7.26 20.95
C ILE A 105 1.37 -6.37 20.16
N ALA A 106 0.75 -6.88 19.09
CA ALA A 106 -0.23 -6.13 18.32
C ALA A 106 -1.47 -5.74 19.15
N ALA A 107 -1.94 -6.64 20.00
CA ALA A 107 -3.04 -6.37 20.95
C ALA A 107 -2.72 -5.25 21.96
N SER A 108 -1.44 -5.04 22.29
CA SER A 108 -1.00 -4.06 23.29
C SER A 108 -0.46 -2.77 22.69
N ALA A 109 -0.04 -2.78 21.42
CA ALA A 109 0.61 -1.66 20.76
C ALA A 109 -0.06 -1.33 19.41
N PRO A 110 -0.87 -0.26 19.33
CA PRO A 110 -1.62 0.10 18.12
C PRO A 110 -0.75 0.31 16.88
N TRP A 111 0.48 0.83 17.05
CA TRP A 111 1.40 1.06 15.93
C TRP A 111 1.87 -0.26 15.29
N VAL A 112 1.98 -1.34 16.08
CA VAL A 112 2.33 -2.68 15.57
C VAL A 112 1.18 -3.27 14.79
N ALA A 113 -0.05 -3.12 15.29
CA ALA A 113 -1.24 -3.55 14.56
C ALA A 113 -1.36 -2.82 13.21
N GLN A 114 -1.10 -1.51 13.18
CA GLN A 114 -1.09 -0.75 11.93
C GLN A 114 0.03 -1.19 10.97
N LEU A 115 1.22 -1.49 11.51
CA LEU A 115 2.32 -2.03 10.71
C LEU A 115 1.97 -3.40 10.11
N GLN A 116 1.37 -4.30 10.88
CA GLN A 116 0.91 -5.61 10.41
C GLN A 116 -0.14 -5.46 9.32
N GLN A 117 -1.13 -4.59 9.51
CA GLN A 117 -2.15 -4.32 8.48
C GLN A 117 -1.51 -3.79 7.18
N THR A 118 -0.57 -2.85 7.29
CA THR A 118 0.14 -2.31 6.12
C THR A 118 0.90 -3.41 5.38
N LEU A 119 1.58 -4.30 6.10
CA LEU A 119 2.29 -5.41 5.50
C LEU A 119 1.31 -6.45 4.91
N LEU A 120 0.10 -6.61 5.45
CA LEU A 120 -0.92 -7.58 4.97
C LEU A 120 -1.59 -7.05 3.71
N ASP A 121 -1.78 -5.74 3.64
CA ASP A 121 -2.34 -5.02 2.50
C ASP A 121 -1.37 -4.95 1.32
N ILE A 122 -0.09 -5.28 1.51
CA ILE A 122 0.92 -5.39 0.45
C ILE A 122 1.08 -6.88 0.09
N LYS A 123 0.35 -7.33 -0.93
CA LYS A 123 0.52 -8.66 -1.53
C LYS A 123 1.35 -8.55 -2.80
N ASP A 124 2.45 -9.29 -2.89
CA ASP A 124 3.35 -9.29 -4.06
C ASP A 124 3.89 -7.90 -4.47
N GLY A 125 4.10 -7.02 -3.49
CA GLY A 125 4.56 -5.65 -3.73
C GLY A 125 3.48 -4.72 -4.31
N LYS A 126 2.21 -5.16 -4.29
CA LYS A 126 1.05 -4.38 -4.72
C LYS A 126 0.02 -4.30 -3.61
N SER A 127 -0.69 -3.17 -3.53
CA SER A 127 -1.85 -3.06 -2.63
C SER A 127 -3.16 -3.06 -3.40
N ASP A 128 -4.13 -3.82 -2.90
CA ASP A 128 -5.53 -3.76 -3.38
C ASP A 128 -6.16 -2.39 -3.06
N ASN A 129 -5.60 -1.65 -2.10
CA ASN A 129 -6.00 -0.29 -1.79
C ASN A 129 -5.27 0.71 -2.72
N PRO A 130 -5.97 1.41 -3.63
CA PRO A 130 -5.32 2.27 -4.60
C PRO A 130 -4.52 3.43 -3.99
N ARG A 131 -4.92 3.92 -2.81
CA ARG A 131 -4.23 5.00 -2.11
C ARG A 131 -2.90 4.53 -1.51
N VAL A 132 -2.86 3.30 -1.03
CA VAL A 132 -1.65 2.67 -0.50
C VAL A 132 -0.69 2.36 -1.65
N GLU A 133 -1.19 1.83 -2.76
CA GLU A 133 -0.39 1.57 -3.96
C GLU A 133 0.25 2.86 -4.51
N LEU A 134 -0.52 3.97 -4.61
CA LEU A 134 0.02 5.26 -5.03
C LEU A 134 1.13 5.75 -4.09
N LYS A 135 0.92 5.65 -2.77
CA LYS A 135 1.94 6.01 -1.78
C LYS A 135 3.21 5.16 -1.94
N ASN A 136 3.07 3.86 -2.19
CA ASN A 136 4.20 2.96 -2.44
C ASN A 136 4.96 3.30 -3.73
N MET A 137 4.26 3.84 -4.73
CA MET A 137 4.84 4.38 -5.96
C MET A 137 5.47 5.77 -5.79
N GLY A 138 5.43 6.36 -4.59
CA GLY A 138 5.92 7.71 -4.33
C GLY A 138 5.02 8.82 -4.88
N VAL A 139 3.75 8.51 -5.17
CA VAL A 139 2.77 9.46 -5.70
C VAL A 139 1.82 9.88 -4.59
N GLU A 140 1.82 11.17 -4.26
CA GLU A 140 0.91 11.71 -3.25
C GLU A 140 -0.53 11.82 -3.78
N TRP A 141 -1.51 11.61 -2.89
CA TRP A 141 -2.93 11.66 -3.23
C TRP A 141 -3.44 13.11 -3.40
N THR A 142 -3.14 13.74 -4.54
CA THR A 142 -3.57 15.12 -4.84
C THR A 142 -4.15 15.26 -6.26
N PRO A 143 -5.10 16.18 -6.50
CA PRO A 143 -5.61 16.46 -7.84
C PRO A 143 -4.52 16.93 -8.82
N GLY A 144 -3.48 17.59 -8.31
CA GLY A 144 -2.33 18.00 -9.10
C GLY A 144 -1.53 16.81 -9.66
N ASN A 145 -1.33 15.77 -8.84
CA ASN A 145 -0.65 14.56 -9.28
C ASN A 145 -1.50 13.72 -10.25
N LEU A 146 -2.82 13.69 -10.07
CA LEU A 146 -3.72 13.10 -11.08
C LEU A 146 -3.62 13.83 -12.42
N LEU A 147 -3.64 15.17 -12.42
CA LEU A 147 -3.43 15.97 -13.63
C LEU A 147 -2.08 15.69 -14.28
N GLN A 148 -1.01 15.61 -13.49
CA GLN A 148 0.33 15.32 -13.99
C GLN A 148 0.42 13.93 -14.62
N ALA A 149 -0.08 12.90 -13.94
CA ALA A 149 -0.12 11.53 -14.48
C ALA A 149 -0.92 11.44 -15.79
N SER A 150 -2.02 12.21 -15.90
CA SER A 150 -2.81 12.32 -17.12
C SER A 150 -2.04 12.99 -18.27
N LYS A 151 -1.27 14.05 -17.99
CA LYS A 151 -0.37 14.70 -18.97
C LYS A 151 0.74 13.76 -19.45
N ASP A 152 1.25 12.93 -18.54
CA ASP A 152 2.35 12.00 -18.83
C ASP A 152 1.85 10.71 -19.51
N GLY A 153 0.54 10.47 -19.55
CA GLY A 153 -0.05 9.24 -20.10
C GLY A 153 0.18 8.01 -19.22
N ASP A 154 0.41 8.21 -17.92
CA ASP A 154 0.51 7.12 -16.94
C ASP A 154 -0.89 6.63 -16.56
N THR A 155 -1.45 5.79 -17.44
CA THR A 155 -2.78 5.21 -17.27
C THR A 155 -2.90 4.35 -16.02
N LYS A 156 -1.80 3.78 -15.49
CA LYS A 156 -1.82 3.00 -14.25
C LYS A 156 -2.08 3.93 -13.06
N VAL A 157 -1.31 5.02 -12.97
CA VAL A 157 -1.48 6.00 -11.89
C VAL A 157 -2.85 6.67 -11.97
N VAL A 158 -3.31 7.04 -13.18
CA VAL A 158 -4.66 7.57 -13.41
C VAL A 158 -5.73 6.59 -12.92
N GLU A 159 -5.64 5.31 -13.30
CA GLU A 159 -6.59 4.29 -12.86
C GLU A 159 -6.63 4.14 -11.33
N LEU A 160 -5.47 4.17 -10.65
CA LEU A 160 -5.40 4.09 -9.19
C LEU A 160 -6.09 5.29 -8.52
N PHE A 161 -5.91 6.50 -9.05
CA PHE A 161 -6.63 7.67 -8.56
C PHE A 161 -8.14 7.53 -8.71
N LEU A 162 -8.61 7.05 -9.87
CA LEU A 162 -10.04 6.86 -10.11
C LEU A 162 -10.62 5.77 -9.20
N LYS A 163 -9.97 4.61 -9.11
CA LYS A 163 -10.40 3.49 -8.24
C LYS A 163 -10.40 3.87 -6.76
N GLY A 164 -9.47 4.73 -6.32
CA GLY A 164 -9.46 5.24 -4.94
C GLY A 164 -10.50 6.34 -4.68
N GLY A 165 -11.35 6.65 -5.66
CA GLY A 165 -12.47 7.59 -5.56
C GLY A 165 -12.09 9.06 -5.76
N MET A 166 -10.95 9.37 -6.38
CA MET A 166 -10.64 10.76 -6.73
C MET A 166 -11.56 11.21 -7.87
N PRO A 167 -12.32 12.30 -7.72
CA PRO A 167 -13.09 12.84 -8.82
C PRO A 167 -12.17 13.38 -9.91
N VAL A 168 -12.64 13.35 -11.16
CA VAL A 168 -11.92 13.98 -12.30
C VAL A 168 -11.95 15.52 -12.26
N THR A 169 -12.44 16.09 -11.15
CA THR A 169 -12.45 17.51 -10.92
C THR A 169 -11.10 18.00 -10.40
N LEU A 170 -10.65 19.13 -10.91
CA LEU A 170 -9.31 19.67 -10.58
C LEU A 170 -9.35 20.78 -9.52
N ASN A 171 -10.26 20.66 -8.55
CA ASN A 171 -10.40 21.62 -7.45
C ASN A 171 -9.06 21.79 -6.70
N GLY A 172 -8.70 23.04 -6.40
CA GLY A 172 -7.46 23.35 -5.67
C GLY A 172 -6.17 23.32 -6.49
N THR A 173 -6.24 23.07 -7.80
CA THR A 173 -5.06 23.11 -8.71
C THR A 173 -4.88 24.46 -9.42
N GLY A 174 -5.83 25.39 -9.25
CA GLY A 174 -5.89 26.65 -10.02
C GLY A 174 -6.39 26.48 -11.46
N ASN A 175 -6.84 25.28 -11.85
CA ASN A 175 -7.44 25.06 -13.16
C ASN A 175 -8.95 25.33 -13.13
N ASP A 176 -9.42 26.04 -14.15
CA ASP A 176 -10.83 26.44 -14.28
C ASP A 176 -11.70 25.41 -15.02
N ARG A 177 -11.14 24.25 -15.38
CA ARG A 177 -11.83 23.18 -16.12
C ARG A 177 -11.52 21.81 -15.53
N GLN A 178 -12.36 20.84 -15.89
CA GLN A 178 -12.23 19.46 -15.43
C GLN A 178 -11.15 18.69 -16.22
N LEU A 179 -10.62 17.61 -15.65
CA LEU A 179 -9.58 16.82 -16.29
C LEU A 179 -9.96 16.30 -17.70
N PRO A 180 -11.18 15.78 -17.94
CA PRO A 180 -11.54 15.26 -19.26
C PRO A 180 -11.52 16.34 -20.36
N PHE A 181 -11.80 17.61 -20.01
CA PHE A 181 -11.62 18.72 -20.94
C PHE A 181 -10.19 18.78 -21.45
N TYR A 182 -9.20 18.77 -20.53
CA TYR A 182 -7.80 18.90 -20.90
C TYR A 182 -7.28 17.69 -21.67
N VAL A 183 -7.71 16.49 -21.30
CA VAL A 183 -7.38 15.26 -22.04
C VAL A 183 -7.81 15.37 -23.50
N VAL A 184 -9.02 15.88 -23.74
CA VAL A 184 -9.56 16.04 -25.09
C VAL A 184 -8.96 17.24 -25.81
N ALA A 185 -9.01 18.43 -25.23
CA ALA A 185 -8.59 19.68 -25.88
C ALA A 185 -7.10 19.66 -26.26
N ASN A 186 -6.26 19.11 -25.39
CA ASN A 186 -4.81 19.04 -25.60
C ASN A 186 -4.37 17.71 -26.22
N ASN A 187 -5.28 16.78 -26.46
CA ASN A 187 -4.97 15.42 -26.92
C ASN A 187 -3.83 14.77 -26.12
N TYR A 188 -4.03 14.64 -24.80
CA TYR A 188 -3.01 14.06 -23.92
C TYR A 188 -2.60 12.65 -24.36
N PRO A 189 -1.38 12.19 -24.02
CA PRO A 189 -0.93 10.86 -24.35
C PRO A 189 -1.91 9.80 -23.85
N LYS A 190 -2.23 8.81 -24.69
CA LYS A 190 -3.23 7.76 -24.41
C LYS A 190 -4.63 8.31 -24.07
N ALA A 191 -5.04 9.41 -24.68
CA ALA A 191 -6.34 10.03 -24.42
C ALA A 191 -7.53 9.06 -24.60
N LYS A 192 -7.49 8.15 -25.58
CA LYS A 192 -8.54 7.14 -25.78
C LYS A 192 -8.64 6.21 -24.56
N GLU A 193 -7.53 5.69 -24.07
CA GLU A 193 -7.48 4.85 -22.88
C GLU A 193 -7.92 5.61 -21.62
N GLN A 194 -7.51 6.88 -21.47
CA GLN A 194 -7.93 7.71 -20.34
C GLN A 194 -9.44 7.98 -20.33
N LEU A 195 -10.04 8.29 -21.48
CA LEU A 195 -11.49 8.48 -21.62
C LEU A 195 -12.28 7.21 -21.31
N LYS A 196 -11.75 6.05 -21.73
CA LYS A 196 -12.31 4.74 -21.37
C LYS A 196 -12.24 4.51 -19.86
N LEU A 197 -11.09 4.77 -19.22
CA LEU A 197 -10.93 4.65 -17.78
C LEU A 197 -11.90 5.56 -17.01
N PHE A 198 -12.10 6.80 -17.44
CA PHE A 198 -13.08 7.70 -16.81
C PHE A 198 -14.48 7.07 -16.84
N LYS A 199 -14.92 6.56 -18.00
CA LYS A 199 -16.23 5.91 -18.13
C LYS A 199 -16.35 4.66 -17.26
N GLU A 200 -15.33 3.80 -17.26
CA GLU A 200 -15.31 2.55 -16.47
C GLU A 200 -15.32 2.82 -14.96
N ASN A 201 -14.81 3.97 -14.53
CA ASN A 201 -14.83 4.42 -13.13
C ASN A 201 -16.00 5.37 -12.81
N GLY A 202 -17.06 5.36 -13.62
CA GLY A 202 -18.34 6.01 -13.29
C GLY A 202 -18.45 7.48 -13.68
N VAL A 203 -17.53 8.03 -14.47
CA VAL A 203 -17.66 9.39 -15.01
C VAL A 203 -18.68 9.40 -16.15
N ASP A 204 -19.74 10.21 -16.01
CA ASP A 204 -20.67 10.45 -17.11
C ASP A 204 -20.05 11.39 -18.15
N LEU A 205 -19.56 10.82 -19.25
CA LEU A 205 -18.94 11.58 -20.35
C LEU A 205 -19.92 12.51 -21.08
N ASN A 206 -21.23 12.41 -20.83
CA ASN A 206 -22.23 13.34 -21.35
C ASN A 206 -22.50 14.53 -20.44
N ASP A 207 -21.88 14.60 -19.26
CA ASP A 207 -22.04 15.73 -18.36
C ASP A 207 -21.44 17.01 -19.01
N PRO A 208 -22.26 18.04 -19.28
CA PRO A 208 -21.80 19.28 -19.90
C PRO A 208 -20.75 20.01 -19.04
N GLN A 209 -20.72 19.78 -17.73
CA GLN A 209 -19.70 20.38 -16.85
C GLN A 209 -18.28 19.91 -17.18
N LEU A 210 -18.12 18.70 -17.74
CA LEU A 210 -16.81 18.20 -18.17
C LEU A 210 -16.24 19.00 -19.34
N ALA A 211 -17.08 19.70 -20.10
CA ALA A 211 -16.68 20.49 -21.26
C ALA A 211 -16.66 22.01 -21.00
N ALA A 212 -17.15 22.45 -19.84
CA ALA A 212 -17.33 23.85 -19.48
C ALA A 212 -16.22 24.39 -18.57
N PHE A 213 -16.16 25.72 -18.44
CA PHE A 213 -15.46 26.36 -17.33
C PHE A 213 -16.27 26.24 -16.04
N ASN A 214 -15.59 26.13 -14.91
CA ASN A 214 -16.20 26.15 -13.59
C ASN A 214 -17.02 27.44 -13.38
N ASN A 215 -18.22 27.31 -12.80
CA ASN A 215 -19.10 28.44 -12.44
C ASN A 215 -19.48 29.36 -13.63
N THR A 216 -19.58 28.83 -14.85
CA THR A 216 -20.02 29.59 -16.03
C THR A 216 -21.38 29.15 -16.54
N ASP A 217 -22.05 30.02 -17.30
CA ASP A 217 -23.29 29.66 -18.00
C ASP A 217 -22.99 28.62 -19.10
N LEU A 218 -23.50 27.40 -18.93
CA LEU A 218 -23.34 26.28 -19.85
C LEU A 218 -23.85 26.59 -21.25
N SER A 219 -24.80 27.53 -21.42
CA SER A 219 -25.31 27.93 -22.73
C SER A 219 -24.24 28.57 -23.64
N THR A 220 -23.21 29.13 -23.00
CA THR A 220 -22.05 29.80 -23.64
C THR A 220 -20.86 28.88 -23.85
N GLN A 221 -20.94 27.62 -23.39
CA GLN A 221 -19.84 26.66 -23.40
C GLN A 221 -20.11 25.52 -24.38
N PRO A 222 -19.07 24.76 -24.78
CA PRO A 222 -19.26 23.54 -25.56
C PRO A 222 -20.22 22.58 -24.85
N PRO A 223 -21.18 21.98 -25.57
CA PRO A 223 -22.23 21.18 -24.94
C PRO A 223 -21.73 19.87 -24.30
N ASN A 224 -20.60 19.32 -24.75
CA ASN A 224 -19.97 18.11 -24.22
C ASN A 224 -18.57 17.93 -24.79
N LEU A 225 -17.88 16.85 -24.38
CA LEU A 225 -16.52 16.52 -24.81
C LEU A 225 -16.40 16.26 -26.32
N TYR A 226 -17.45 15.77 -26.98
CA TYR A 226 -17.44 15.59 -28.45
C TYR A 226 -17.28 16.94 -29.16
N ALA A 227 -18.03 17.96 -28.74
CA ALA A 227 -17.90 19.30 -29.29
C ALA A 227 -16.50 19.91 -29.03
N VAL A 228 -15.90 19.63 -27.86
CA VAL A 228 -14.53 20.06 -27.54
C VAL A 228 -13.52 19.43 -28.51
N ALA A 229 -13.62 18.12 -28.76
CA ALA A 229 -12.73 17.40 -29.69
C ALA A 229 -12.82 17.98 -31.11
N LYS A 230 -14.04 18.23 -31.59
CA LYS A 230 -14.29 18.81 -32.91
C LYS A 230 -13.77 20.25 -33.02
N ASP A 231 -13.98 21.08 -32.01
CA ASP A 231 -13.47 22.45 -31.97
C ASP A 231 -11.94 22.53 -32.01
N HIS A 232 -11.24 21.52 -31.47
CA HIS A 232 -9.78 21.42 -31.49
C HIS A 232 -9.24 20.61 -32.68
N ARG A 233 -10.11 20.14 -33.59
CA ARG A 233 -9.78 19.34 -34.78
C ARG A 233 -9.20 17.95 -34.46
N HIS A 234 -9.55 17.39 -33.29
CA HIS A 234 -9.17 16.03 -32.90
C HIS A 234 -10.22 15.03 -33.38
N GLU A 235 -10.29 14.83 -34.70
CA GLU A 235 -11.35 14.03 -35.36
C GLU A 235 -11.40 12.56 -34.89
N GLU A 236 -10.23 11.96 -34.65
CA GLU A 236 -10.17 10.60 -34.11
C GLU A 236 -10.73 10.51 -32.69
N LEU A 237 -10.43 11.49 -31.83
CA LEU A 237 -10.99 11.53 -30.47
C LEU A 237 -12.48 11.82 -30.49
N ALA A 238 -12.95 12.68 -31.39
CA ALA A 238 -14.38 12.94 -31.57
C ALA A 238 -15.11 11.65 -31.98
N SER A 239 -14.56 10.90 -32.93
CA SER A 239 -15.11 9.61 -33.38
C SER A 239 -15.15 8.61 -32.22
N TYR A 240 -14.05 8.51 -31.46
CA TYR A 240 -13.98 7.63 -30.30
C TYR A 240 -14.94 8.01 -29.17
N LEU A 241 -15.14 9.31 -28.90
CA LEU A 241 -16.13 9.78 -27.93
C LEU A 241 -17.56 9.39 -28.36
N ALA A 242 -17.86 9.44 -29.66
CA ALA A 242 -19.14 8.96 -30.19
C ALA A 242 -19.31 7.45 -29.97
N GLU A 243 -18.25 6.66 -30.22
CA GLU A 243 -18.23 5.21 -29.91
C GLU A 243 -18.42 4.93 -28.41
N LEU A 244 -17.87 5.78 -27.54
CA LEU A 244 -18.10 5.73 -26.10
C LEU A 244 -19.49 6.21 -25.67
N GLY A 245 -20.37 6.60 -26.60
CA GLY A 245 -21.76 6.99 -26.32
C GLY A 245 -21.93 8.45 -25.90
N VAL A 246 -20.98 9.33 -26.22
CA VAL A 246 -21.15 10.78 -26.07
C VAL A 246 -22.06 11.28 -27.20
N LYS A 247 -23.08 12.06 -26.85
CA LYS A 247 -24.05 12.62 -27.80
C LYS A 247 -23.37 13.53 -28.83
N THR A 248 -23.69 13.33 -30.11
CA THR A 248 -23.06 14.06 -31.24
C THR A 248 -23.98 15.12 -31.87
N ASP A 249 -25.28 15.00 -31.65
CA ASP A 249 -26.36 15.83 -32.20
C ASP A 249 -26.31 17.30 -31.76
N GLY A 250 -25.71 17.60 -30.60
CA GLY A 250 -25.55 18.95 -30.10
C GLY A 250 -24.54 19.82 -30.84
N TYR A 251 -23.62 19.23 -31.63
CA TYR A 251 -22.51 19.95 -32.24
C TYR A 251 -22.90 20.96 -33.34
N PRO A 252 -23.80 20.64 -34.30
CA PRO A 252 -24.23 21.62 -35.31
C PRO A 252 -24.86 22.88 -34.70
N ALA A 253 -25.71 22.70 -33.68
CA ALA A 253 -26.33 23.82 -32.97
C ALA A 253 -25.30 24.66 -32.21
N TRP A 254 -24.29 24.01 -31.62
CA TRP A 254 -23.15 24.68 -30.99
C TRP A 254 -22.35 25.54 -31.98
N GLN A 255 -22.01 25.00 -33.16
CA GLN A 255 -21.28 25.75 -34.19
C GLN A 255 -22.03 27.03 -34.59
N LYS A 256 -23.33 26.94 -34.86
CA LYS A 256 -24.16 28.10 -35.20
C LYS A 256 -24.16 29.16 -34.09
N ARG A 257 -24.36 28.76 -32.83
CA ARG A 257 -24.30 29.69 -31.68
C ARG A 257 -22.93 30.34 -31.54
N LYS A 258 -21.86 29.57 -31.70
CA LYS A 258 -20.48 30.06 -31.64
C LYS A 258 -20.21 31.12 -32.70
N GLU A 259 -20.67 30.92 -33.94
CA GLU A 259 -20.59 31.93 -35.00
C GLU A 259 -21.38 33.21 -34.67
N GLU A 260 -22.60 33.07 -34.14
CA GLU A 260 -23.43 34.21 -33.71
C GLU A 260 -22.76 35.01 -32.59
N MET A 261 -22.18 34.34 -31.59
CA MET A 261 -21.41 34.98 -30.51
C MET A 261 -20.19 35.72 -31.04
N GLN A 262 -19.45 35.12 -31.99
CA GLN A 262 -18.29 35.77 -32.62
C GLN A 262 -18.69 37.02 -33.43
N LYS A 263 -19.80 36.96 -34.18
CA LYS A 263 -20.32 38.11 -34.93
C LYS A 263 -20.75 39.25 -34.00
N LYS A 264 -21.46 38.91 -32.91
CA LYS A 264 -21.88 39.90 -31.90
C LYS A 264 -20.68 40.60 -31.25
N ASN A 265 -19.66 39.83 -30.86
CA ASN A 265 -18.46 40.41 -30.27
C ASN A 265 -17.70 41.31 -31.25
N LYS A 266 -17.58 40.92 -32.52
CA LYS A 266 -16.97 41.78 -33.56
C LYS A 266 -17.77 43.05 -33.85
N GLY A 267 -19.09 42.99 -33.79
CA GLY A 267 -19.96 44.17 -33.98
C GLY A 267 -19.87 45.21 -32.86
N ILE A 268 -19.51 44.80 -31.65
CA ILE A 268 -19.35 45.68 -30.48
C ILE A 268 -18.03 46.48 -30.54
N TYR A 269 -17.01 46.01 -31.25
CA TYR A 269 -15.73 46.74 -31.41
C TYR A 269 -15.69 47.68 -32.64
N LEU A 270 -16.78 47.76 -33.41
CA LEU A 270 -16.90 48.59 -34.62
C LEU A 270 -17.98 49.69 -34.49
N SER A 271 -18.58 49.84 -33.30
CA SER A 271 -19.50 50.92 -32.92
C SER A 271 -18.87 51.80 -31.87
#